data_AF-A0A3G7YC34-F1
#
_entry.id   AF-A0A3G7YC34-F1
#
_cell.length_a   1.000
_cell.length_b   1.000
_cell.length_c   1.000
_cell.angle_alpha   90.00
_cell.angle_beta   90.00
_cell.angle_gamma   90.00
#
_symmetry.space_group_name_H-M   'P 1'
#
loop_
_entity.id
_entity.type
_entity.pdbx_description
1 polymer ?
#
loop_
_entity_poly.entity_id
_entity_poly.type
_entity_poly.pdbx_seq_one_letter_code
_entity_poly.pdbx_strand_id
1 'polypeptide(L)'
;MTNANDTFTFGKLIDAAHAQRIRPRALDCLGSTSGQVVNPVNLNSVQTRLRSMNFHAARLIQADQGTGRWVALVGESHVSQCLGVPGLAEATGAVGVRINTLDTALSPHAIRDPGVGMYIQTAAYAPRIQCDWLINLPGTPDTLAPALKLHGKGMFTLERNVDGTPTLRYRNNSDQLATSPITRDSSQYMVDIADFPTVRQQRFNTLQSLCDTLVQQHQMIHV
;
A
#
# COMPACT_ATOMS: atom_id res chain seq x y z
N MET A 1 -14.95 -1.67 -6.20
CA MET A 1 -16.32 -1.52 -5.65
C MET A 1 -16.29 -2.11 -4.24
N THR A 2 -16.66 -1.34 -3.22
CA THR A 2 -16.89 -1.88 -1.86
C THR A 2 -18.29 -2.49 -1.81
N ASN A 3 -18.44 -3.67 -1.24
CA ASN A 3 -19.76 -4.27 -1.01
C ASN A 3 -20.48 -3.45 0.08
N ALA A 4 -21.76 -3.12 -0.11
CA ALA A 4 -22.52 -2.32 0.86
C ALA A 4 -22.59 -2.97 2.26
N ASN A 5 -22.42 -4.30 2.33
CA ASN A 5 -22.41 -5.08 3.56
C ASN A 5 -21.01 -5.25 4.18
N ASP A 6 -19.96 -4.70 3.57
CA ASP A 6 -18.62 -4.75 4.16
C ASP A 6 -18.58 -3.96 5.47
N THR A 7 -17.73 -4.40 6.39
CA THR A 7 -17.48 -3.70 7.65
C THR A 7 -17.07 -2.25 7.41
N PHE A 8 -16.31 -2.00 6.34
CA PHE A 8 -15.85 -0.67 5.92
C PHE A 8 -16.36 -0.32 4.52
N THR A 9 -17.14 0.76 4.41
CA THR A 9 -17.66 1.29 3.14
C THR A 9 -17.51 2.80 3.08
N PHE A 10 -17.53 3.38 1.88
CA PHE A 10 -17.52 4.84 1.73
C PHE A 10 -18.73 5.52 2.38
N GLY A 11 -19.91 4.87 2.39
CA GLY A 11 -21.09 5.38 3.08
C GLY A 11 -20.85 5.51 4.59
N LYS A 12 -20.36 4.45 5.23
CA LYS A 12 -20.01 4.47 6.66
C LYS A 12 -18.91 5.49 6.99
N LEU A 13 -17.95 5.70 6.08
CA LEU A 13 -16.93 6.73 6.25
C LEU A 13 -17.54 8.14 6.25
N ILE A 14 -18.48 8.41 5.33
CA ILE A 14 -19.20 9.69 5.27
C ILE A 14 -20.04 9.89 6.54
N ASP A 15 -20.76 8.85 6.99
CA ASP A 15 -21.56 8.90 8.22
C ASP A 15 -20.69 9.20 9.46
N ALA A 16 -19.54 8.51 9.58
CA ALA A 16 -18.58 8.74 10.66
C ALA A 16 -18.00 10.16 10.61
N ALA A 17 -17.67 10.68 9.42
CA ALA A 17 -17.19 12.04 9.25
C ALA A 17 -18.23 13.07 9.72
N HIS A 18 -19.49 12.93 9.32
CA HIS A 18 -20.58 13.80 9.77
C HIS A 18 -20.79 13.74 11.28
N ALA A 19 -20.76 12.54 11.88
CA ALA A 19 -20.86 12.37 13.33
C ALA A 19 -19.75 13.11 14.10
N GLN A 20 -18.56 13.24 13.50
CA GLN A 20 -17.42 13.98 14.03
C GLN A 20 -17.34 15.44 13.53
N ARG A 21 -18.37 15.94 12.85
CA ARG A 21 -18.42 17.30 12.28
C ARG A 21 -17.29 17.59 11.27
N ILE A 22 -16.77 16.56 10.63
CA ILE A 22 -15.86 16.64 9.49
C ILE A 22 -16.73 16.75 8.24
N ARG A 23 -16.49 17.76 7.40
CA ARG A 23 -17.22 17.96 6.14
C ARG A 23 -16.59 17.11 5.03
N PRO A 24 -17.28 16.08 4.50
CA PRO A 24 -16.78 15.32 3.36
C PRO A 24 -16.85 16.16 2.09
N ARG A 25 -15.88 15.98 1.20
CA ARG A 25 -15.86 16.64 -0.11
C ARG A 25 -15.35 15.69 -1.18
N ALA A 26 -16.07 15.59 -2.28
CA ALA A 26 -15.58 14.87 -3.45
C ALA A 26 -14.44 15.65 -4.10
N LEU A 27 -13.35 14.95 -4.41
CA LEU A 27 -12.16 15.53 -5.03
C LEU A 27 -12.07 15.26 -6.54
N ASP A 28 -12.83 14.29 -7.04
CA ASP A 28 -12.82 13.91 -8.45
C ASP A 28 -14.00 14.55 -9.21
N CYS A 29 -13.87 14.68 -10.54
CA CYS A 29 -14.92 15.19 -11.41
C CYS A 29 -15.02 14.38 -12.70
N LEU A 30 -16.20 14.38 -13.34
CA LEU A 30 -16.46 13.59 -14.56
C LEU A 30 -15.48 13.87 -15.70
N GLY A 31 -14.92 15.09 -15.76
CA GLY A 31 -13.91 15.47 -16.76
C GLY A 31 -12.64 14.61 -16.67
N SER A 32 -12.24 14.17 -15.47
CA SER A 32 -11.03 13.36 -15.27
C SER A 32 -11.20 11.91 -15.74
N THR A 33 -12.43 11.39 -15.73
CA THR A 33 -12.72 9.96 -15.96
C THR A 33 -12.92 9.61 -17.44
N SER A 34 -13.11 10.61 -18.30
CA SER A 34 -13.45 10.45 -19.72
C SER A 34 -12.48 9.55 -20.50
N GLY A 35 -11.16 9.66 -20.26
CA GLY A 35 -10.15 8.83 -20.91
C GLY A 35 -9.99 7.40 -20.34
N GLN A 36 -10.52 7.12 -19.14
CA GLN A 36 -10.40 5.80 -18.50
C GLN A 36 -11.50 4.81 -18.87
N VAL A 37 -12.64 5.29 -19.39
CA VAL A 37 -13.76 4.42 -19.80
C VAL A 37 -13.37 3.48 -20.94
N VAL A 38 -12.39 3.88 -21.76
CA VAL A 38 -12.00 3.12 -22.97
C VAL A 38 -10.78 2.23 -22.72
N ASN A 39 -9.74 2.72 -22.03
CA ASN A 39 -8.56 1.90 -21.72
C ASN A 39 -7.89 2.37 -20.40
N PRO A 40 -8.34 1.87 -19.24
CA PRO A 40 -7.94 2.41 -17.94
C PRO A 40 -6.48 2.11 -17.56
N VAL A 41 -5.83 1.16 -18.24
CA VAL A 41 -4.44 0.71 -17.99
C VAL A 41 -3.47 1.12 -19.08
N ASN A 42 -3.91 1.94 -20.05
CA ASN A 42 -3.02 2.57 -21.03
C ASN A 42 -2.27 3.75 -20.38
N LEU A 43 -0.99 3.89 -20.71
CA LEU A 43 -0.13 4.92 -20.16
C LEU A 43 -0.69 6.34 -20.36
N ASN A 44 -1.14 6.66 -21.57
CA ASN A 44 -1.67 7.98 -21.90
C ASN A 44 -2.98 8.26 -21.15
N SER A 45 -3.87 7.26 -21.05
CA SER A 45 -5.13 7.38 -20.30
C SER A 45 -4.88 7.60 -18.81
N VAL A 46 -3.93 6.87 -18.22
CA VAL A 46 -3.55 7.03 -16.82
C VAL A 46 -2.93 8.41 -16.58
N GLN A 47 -1.95 8.82 -17.39
CA GLN A 47 -1.33 10.16 -17.26
C GLN A 47 -2.34 11.29 -17.43
N THR A 48 -3.29 11.16 -18.37
CA THR A 48 -4.35 12.16 -18.58
C THR A 48 -5.24 12.27 -17.34
N ARG A 49 -5.67 11.13 -16.76
CA ARG A 49 -6.47 11.15 -15.53
C ARG A 49 -5.69 11.72 -14.35
N LEU A 50 -4.41 11.37 -14.20
CA LEU A 50 -3.55 11.92 -13.14
C LEU A 50 -3.50 13.45 -13.23
N ARG A 51 -3.24 14.01 -14.42
CA ARG A 51 -3.19 15.47 -14.62
C ARG A 51 -4.52 16.13 -14.28
N SER A 52 -5.62 15.62 -14.84
CA SER A 52 -6.94 16.23 -14.69
C SER A 52 -7.46 16.16 -13.25
N MET A 53 -7.39 14.98 -12.62
CA MET A 53 -7.89 14.80 -11.25
C MET A 53 -7.01 15.56 -10.25
N ASN A 54 -5.67 15.43 -10.33
CA ASN A 54 -4.78 16.08 -9.37
C ASN A 54 -4.91 17.61 -9.44
N PHE A 55 -4.97 18.17 -10.65
CA PHE A 55 -5.17 19.61 -10.83
C PHE A 55 -6.50 20.07 -10.22
N HIS A 56 -7.60 19.37 -10.51
CA HIS A 56 -8.92 19.72 -10.00
C HIS A 56 -8.98 19.63 -8.46
N ALA A 57 -8.54 18.50 -7.90
CA ALA A 57 -8.52 18.26 -6.47
C ALA A 57 -7.62 19.25 -5.72
N ALA A 58 -6.42 19.56 -6.24
CA ALA A 58 -5.53 20.55 -5.63
C ALA A 58 -6.15 21.94 -5.59
N ARG A 59 -6.81 22.38 -6.68
CA ARG A 59 -7.54 23.65 -6.72
C ARG A 59 -8.70 23.69 -5.73
N LEU A 60 -9.46 22.60 -5.62
CA LEU A 60 -10.54 22.48 -4.65
C LEU A 60 -10.01 22.57 -3.22
N ILE A 61 -8.95 21.83 -2.90
CA ILE A 61 -8.32 21.87 -1.59
C ILE A 61 -7.87 23.30 -1.28
N GLN A 62 -7.05 23.91 -2.13
CA GLN A 62 -6.52 25.27 -1.91
C GLN A 62 -7.60 26.33 -1.73
N ALA A 63 -8.70 26.26 -2.51
CA ALA A 63 -9.83 27.17 -2.36
C ALA A 63 -10.59 26.97 -1.04
N ASP A 64 -10.45 25.81 -0.42
CA ASP A 64 -11.20 25.37 0.76
C ASP A 64 -10.36 25.35 2.05
N GLN A 65 -9.03 25.53 1.94
CA GLN A 65 -8.10 25.31 3.06
C GLN A 65 -8.36 26.23 4.25
N GLY A 66 -8.90 27.44 4.08
CA GLY A 66 -9.24 28.36 5.18
C GLY A 66 -8.20 28.35 6.30
N THR A 67 -8.63 28.21 7.56
CA THR A 67 -7.76 27.92 8.71
C THR A 67 -7.87 26.47 9.21
N GLY A 68 -8.51 25.59 8.43
CA GLY A 68 -8.82 24.22 8.84
C GLY A 68 -7.72 23.22 8.50
N ARG A 69 -7.77 22.04 9.14
CA ARG A 69 -6.97 20.88 8.71
C ARG A 69 -7.84 20.00 7.81
N TRP A 70 -7.21 19.31 6.88
CA TRP A 70 -7.89 18.40 5.96
C TRP A 70 -7.13 17.08 5.86
N VAL A 71 -7.84 16.04 5.42
CA VAL A 71 -7.28 14.76 5.03
C VAL A 71 -7.97 14.34 3.73
N ALA A 72 -7.21 13.81 2.77
CA ALA A 72 -7.72 13.34 1.50
C ALA A 72 -7.49 11.83 1.38
N LEU A 73 -8.57 11.09 1.15
CA LEU A 73 -8.50 9.68 0.77
C LEU A 73 -8.58 9.59 -0.76
N VAL A 74 -7.48 9.20 -1.40
CA VAL A 74 -7.38 9.10 -2.86
C VAL A 74 -6.70 7.79 -3.26
N GLY A 75 -6.83 7.43 -4.54
CA GLY A 75 -6.04 6.33 -5.10
C GLY A 75 -4.55 6.64 -5.03
N GLU A 76 -3.74 5.60 -4.83
CA GLU A 76 -2.32 5.73 -4.50
C GLU A 76 -1.53 6.61 -5.48
N SER A 77 -1.81 6.48 -6.77
CA SER A 77 -1.15 7.24 -7.83
C SER A 77 -1.45 8.74 -7.84
N HIS A 78 -2.44 9.20 -7.06
CA HIS A 78 -2.78 10.61 -6.88
C HIS A 78 -2.11 11.26 -5.67
N VAL A 79 -1.53 10.47 -4.76
CA VAL A 79 -0.97 11.00 -3.51
C VAL A 79 0.29 11.81 -3.79
N SER A 80 1.27 11.18 -4.44
CA SER A 80 2.59 11.75 -4.73
C SER A 80 2.89 11.70 -6.23
N GLN A 81 4.04 12.24 -6.64
CA GLN A 81 4.42 12.27 -8.05
C GLN A 81 4.40 10.87 -8.68
N CYS A 82 3.64 10.73 -9.77
CA CYS A 82 3.52 9.49 -10.52
C CYS A 82 3.58 9.78 -12.02
N LEU A 83 4.39 9.02 -12.77
CA LEU A 83 4.52 9.16 -14.22
C LEU A 83 4.86 10.60 -14.70
N GLY A 84 5.66 11.32 -13.91
CA GLY A 84 6.04 12.72 -14.18
C GLY A 84 4.93 13.74 -13.94
N VAL A 85 3.81 13.33 -13.32
CA VAL A 85 2.70 14.21 -12.94
C VAL A 85 2.76 14.44 -11.43
N PRO A 86 2.82 15.69 -10.95
CA PRO A 86 2.73 16.00 -9.52
C PRO A 86 1.47 15.43 -8.88
N GLY A 87 1.59 14.82 -7.72
CA GLY A 87 0.49 14.37 -6.87
C GLY A 87 -0.12 15.52 -6.07
N LEU A 88 -1.08 15.18 -5.21
CA LEU A 88 -1.69 16.14 -4.29
C LEU A 88 -0.70 16.62 -3.23
N ALA A 89 0.20 15.76 -2.76
CA ALA A 89 1.24 16.13 -1.80
C ALA A 89 2.11 17.26 -2.37
N GLU A 90 2.63 17.11 -3.59
CA GLU A 90 3.46 18.14 -4.23
C GLU A 90 2.65 19.40 -4.57
N ALA A 91 1.41 19.25 -5.05
CA ALA A 91 0.58 20.38 -5.47
C ALA A 91 0.06 21.24 -4.30
N THR A 92 0.01 20.68 -3.09
CA THR A 92 -0.54 21.35 -1.89
C THR A 92 0.47 21.55 -0.77
N GLY A 93 1.69 21.02 -0.90
CA GLY A 93 2.69 21.01 0.17
C GLY A 93 2.32 20.10 1.35
N ALA A 94 1.43 19.14 1.14
CA ALA A 94 0.99 18.19 2.17
C ALA A 94 1.93 16.98 2.28
N VAL A 95 1.80 16.24 3.38
CA VAL A 95 2.50 14.96 3.57
C VAL A 95 1.73 13.84 2.88
N GLY A 96 2.42 13.10 2.00
CA GLY A 96 1.89 11.92 1.33
C GLY A 96 1.99 10.68 2.21
N VAL A 97 0.89 9.97 2.39
CA VAL A 97 0.84 8.74 3.19
C VAL A 97 0.18 7.62 2.40
N ARG A 98 0.87 6.49 2.30
CA ARG A 98 0.33 5.23 1.77
C ARG A 98 -0.09 4.33 2.93
N ILE A 99 -1.26 3.71 2.82
CA ILE A 99 -1.73 2.72 3.80
C ILE A 99 -1.56 1.33 3.18
N ASN A 100 -1.01 0.41 3.96
CA ASN A 100 -0.92 -1.00 3.60
C ASN A 100 -1.48 -1.87 4.73
N THR A 101 -2.04 -3.02 4.34
CA THR A 101 -2.66 -3.95 5.26
C THR A 101 -1.74 -5.13 5.52
N LEU A 102 -1.43 -5.35 6.80
CA LEU A 102 -0.65 -6.47 7.30
C LEU A 102 -1.54 -7.60 7.82
N ASP A 103 -0.92 -8.76 8.04
CA ASP A 103 -1.52 -9.83 8.83
C ASP A 103 -2.00 -9.33 10.21
N THR A 104 -3.18 -9.80 10.65
CA THR A 104 -3.78 -9.43 11.93
C THR A 104 -2.95 -9.81 13.15
N ALA A 105 -1.99 -10.72 13.02
CA ALA A 105 -1.06 -11.11 14.09
C ALA A 105 0.13 -10.15 14.27
N LEU A 106 0.24 -9.12 13.42
CA LEU A 106 1.32 -8.14 13.45
C LEU A 106 0.88 -6.85 14.12
N SER A 107 1.84 -6.06 14.58
CA SER A 107 1.61 -4.74 15.15
C SER A 107 1.66 -3.64 14.09
N PRO A 108 0.82 -2.59 14.21
CA PRO A 108 0.90 -1.44 13.32
C PRO A 108 2.25 -0.74 13.47
N HIS A 109 2.78 -0.24 12.36
CA HIS A 109 4.02 0.55 12.36
C HIS A 109 4.07 1.45 11.13
N ALA A 110 4.92 2.48 11.18
CA ALA A 110 5.15 3.39 10.07
C ALA A 110 6.62 3.41 9.68
N ILE A 111 6.90 3.39 8.38
CA ILE A 111 8.25 3.48 7.82
C ILE A 111 8.27 4.51 6.69
N ARG A 112 9.46 4.95 6.30
CA ARG A 112 9.62 5.70 5.05
C ARG A 112 9.15 4.81 3.91
N ASP A 113 8.30 5.36 3.04
CA ASP A 113 7.68 4.54 2.01
C ASP A 113 8.76 3.97 1.07
N PRO A 114 8.93 2.63 0.99
CA PRO A 114 9.81 2.03 0.01
C PRO A 114 9.18 2.03 -1.39
N GLY A 115 7.98 2.57 -1.55
CA GLY A 115 7.22 2.62 -2.77
C GLY A 115 6.70 1.26 -3.22
N VAL A 116 5.89 1.29 -4.27
CA VAL A 116 5.26 0.10 -4.86
C VAL A 116 5.13 0.32 -6.37
N GLY A 117 5.23 -0.77 -7.12
CA GLY A 117 5.04 -0.77 -8.56
C GLY A 117 3.57 -0.59 -8.93
N MET A 118 3.34 0.10 -10.04
CA MET A 118 2.03 0.22 -10.68
C MET A 118 2.02 -0.61 -11.96
N TYR A 119 0.98 -1.40 -12.16
CA TYR A 119 0.79 -2.10 -13.43
C TYR A 119 0.21 -1.17 -14.49
N ILE A 120 0.90 -1.02 -15.61
CA ILE A 120 0.46 -0.27 -16.79
C ILE A 120 0.74 -1.14 -18.02
N GLN A 121 -0.31 -1.51 -18.75
CA GLN A 121 -0.24 -2.50 -19.84
C GLN A 121 0.74 -2.11 -20.95
N THR A 122 0.91 -0.81 -21.19
CA THR A 122 1.72 -0.25 -22.28
C THR A 122 3.05 0.32 -21.82
N ALA A 123 3.37 0.21 -20.52
CA ALA A 123 4.65 0.69 -20.01
C ALA A 123 5.72 -0.41 -20.15
N ALA A 124 6.92 -0.02 -20.57
CA ALA A 124 8.07 -0.91 -20.66
C ALA A 124 8.56 -1.40 -19.28
N TYR A 125 8.22 -0.68 -18.22
CA TYR A 125 8.53 -0.99 -16.83
C TYR A 125 7.37 -0.55 -15.94
N ALA A 126 7.21 -1.20 -14.78
CA ALA A 126 6.23 -0.79 -13.78
C ALA A 126 6.65 0.55 -13.17
N PRO A 127 5.89 1.65 -13.36
CA PRO A 127 6.18 2.91 -12.70
C PRO A 127 6.10 2.73 -11.19
N ARG A 128 6.96 3.41 -10.44
CA ARG A 128 6.96 3.33 -8.99
C ARG A 128 6.23 4.53 -8.40
N ILE A 129 5.36 4.27 -7.45
CA ILE A 129 4.74 5.28 -6.60
C ILE A 129 5.47 5.23 -5.27
N GLN A 130 5.82 6.38 -4.72
CA GLN A 130 6.48 6.48 -3.43
C GLN A 130 5.99 7.74 -2.72
N CYS A 131 5.42 7.57 -1.53
CA CYS A 131 4.99 8.65 -0.64
C CYS A 131 6.07 8.98 0.40
N ASP A 132 5.77 9.89 1.34
CA ASP A 132 6.69 10.16 2.45
C ASP A 132 6.72 8.99 3.43
N TRP A 133 5.53 8.46 3.74
CA TRP A 133 5.33 7.41 4.73
C TRP A 133 4.47 6.26 4.19
N LEU A 134 4.85 5.06 4.57
CA LEU A 134 3.99 3.88 4.53
C LEU A 134 3.53 3.60 5.96
N ILE A 135 2.22 3.59 6.18
CA ILE A 135 1.63 3.11 7.43
C ILE A 135 1.08 1.70 7.19
N ASN A 136 1.63 0.75 7.92
CA ASN A 136 1.24 -0.63 7.91
C ASN A 136 0.24 -0.89 9.05
N LEU A 137 -0.97 -1.33 8.71
CA LEU A 137 -2.06 -1.58 9.68
C LEU A 137 -2.50 -3.04 9.64
N PRO A 138 -2.73 -3.70 10.78
CA PRO A 138 -3.25 -5.07 10.81
C PRO A 138 -4.65 -5.17 10.21
N GLY A 139 -4.90 -6.18 9.40
CA GLY A 139 -6.18 -6.43 8.75
C GLY A 139 -6.13 -7.65 7.84
N THR A 140 -6.95 -7.67 6.79
CA THR A 140 -6.90 -8.71 5.75
C THR A 140 -5.98 -8.22 4.63
N PRO A 141 -4.76 -8.77 4.46
CA PRO A 141 -3.83 -8.32 3.43
C PRO A 141 -4.39 -8.51 2.04
N ASP A 142 -4.16 -7.55 1.16
CA ASP A 142 -4.35 -7.74 -0.28
C ASP A 142 -3.16 -8.54 -0.84
N THR A 143 -3.43 -9.74 -1.33
CA THR A 143 -2.43 -10.66 -1.91
C THR A 143 -2.26 -10.45 -3.42
N LEU A 144 -2.93 -9.46 -4.02
CA LEU A 144 -2.82 -9.17 -5.44
C LEU A 144 -1.45 -8.56 -5.78
N ALA A 145 -0.78 -9.19 -6.75
CA ALA A 145 0.47 -8.72 -7.37
C ALA A 145 1.63 -8.42 -6.40
N PRO A 146 2.10 -9.41 -5.61
CA PRO A 146 3.20 -9.25 -4.66
C PRO A 146 4.50 -8.79 -5.32
N ALA A 147 4.69 -9.05 -6.61
CA ALA A 147 5.83 -8.55 -7.37
C ALA A 147 5.90 -7.02 -7.45
N LEU A 148 4.75 -6.32 -7.39
CA LEU A 148 4.69 -4.87 -7.38
C LEU A 148 5.07 -4.29 -6.01
N LYS A 149 4.62 -4.93 -4.92
CA LYS A 149 4.95 -4.53 -3.54
C LYS A 149 6.40 -4.81 -3.21
N LEU A 150 6.84 -6.03 -3.49
CA LEU A 150 8.19 -6.50 -3.24
C LEU A 150 9.09 -6.19 -4.44
N HIS A 151 9.20 -4.94 -4.87
CA HIS A 151 9.89 -4.58 -6.12
C HIS A 151 11.42 -4.51 -6.00
N GLY A 152 11.97 -4.49 -4.79
CA GLY A 152 13.41 -4.43 -4.55
C GLY A 152 13.90 -5.49 -3.55
N LYS A 153 15.18 -5.85 -3.66
CA LYS A 153 15.85 -6.81 -2.78
C LYS A 153 15.68 -6.45 -1.30
N GLY A 154 15.55 -7.48 -0.47
CA GLY A 154 15.41 -7.31 0.98
C GLY A 154 14.02 -6.84 1.41
N MET A 155 13.05 -6.69 0.50
CA MET A 155 11.65 -6.47 0.88
C MET A 155 10.97 -7.78 1.22
N PHE A 156 10.07 -7.76 2.20
CA PHE A 156 9.21 -8.91 2.52
C PHE A 156 7.85 -8.48 3.06
N THR A 157 6.91 -9.42 3.01
CA THR A 157 5.58 -9.29 3.62
C THR A 157 5.11 -10.65 4.13
N LEU A 158 4.18 -10.64 5.07
CA LEU A 158 3.47 -11.84 5.52
C LEU A 158 2.06 -11.85 4.93
N GLU A 159 1.73 -12.97 4.30
CA GLU A 159 0.39 -13.24 3.77
C GLU A 159 -0.20 -14.49 4.45
N ARG A 160 -1.50 -14.71 4.29
CA ARG A 160 -2.15 -15.98 4.64
C ARG A 160 -2.63 -16.67 3.38
N ASN A 161 -2.37 -17.97 3.31
CA ASN A 161 -3.01 -18.84 2.32
C ASN A 161 -4.51 -18.96 2.61
N VAL A 162 -5.25 -19.57 1.67
CA VAL A 162 -6.70 -19.80 1.80
C VAL A 162 -7.05 -20.62 3.05
N ASP A 163 -6.16 -21.51 3.48
CA ASP A 163 -6.30 -22.32 4.71
C ASP A 163 -5.93 -21.55 6.00
N GLY A 164 -5.59 -20.27 5.89
CA GLY A 164 -5.18 -19.41 6.99
C GLY A 164 -3.72 -19.58 7.43
N THR A 165 -2.96 -20.47 6.81
CA THR A 165 -1.54 -20.67 7.13
C THR A 165 -0.72 -19.44 6.73
N PRO A 166 0.09 -18.88 7.65
CA PRO A 166 0.95 -17.75 7.32
C PRO A 166 2.06 -18.18 6.35
N THR A 167 2.42 -17.28 5.45
CA THR A 167 3.47 -17.50 4.45
C THR A 167 4.31 -16.24 4.33
N LEU A 168 5.63 -16.42 4.32
CA LEU A 168 6.58 -15.36 4.07
C LEU A 168 6.79 -15.19 2.57
N ARG A 169 6.59 -13.98 2.05
CA ARG A 169 6.95 -13.61 0.69
C ARG A 169 8.04 -12.56 0.74
N TYR A 170 9.08 -12.71 -0.07
CA TYR A 170 10.23 -11.81 -0.03
C TYR A 170 10.93 -11.72 -1.37
N ARG A 171 11.73 -10.67 -1.55
CA ARG A 171 12.64 -10.50 -2.69
C ARG A 171 14.06 -10.81 -2.23
N ASN A 172 14.62 -11.90 -2.72
CA ASN A 172 15.93 -12.36 -2.28
C ASN A 172 17.10 -11.54 -2.87
N ASN A 173 18.34 -11.88 -2.50
CA ASN A 173 19.55 -11.17 -2.96
C ASN A 173 19.80 -11.31 -4.47
N SER A 174 19.22 -12.33 -5.11
CA SER A 174 19.23 -12.54 -6.56
C SER A 174 18.09 -11.79 -7.28
N ASP A 175 17.34 -10.94 -6.57
CA ASP A 175 16.16 -10.20 -7.07
C ASP A 175 14.98 -11.09 -7.49
N GLN A 176 14.95 -12.33 -6.98
CA GLN A 176 13.89 -13.28 -7.25
C GLN A 176 12.82 -13.17 -6.17
N LEU A 177 11.56 -13.18 -6.60
CA LEU A 177 10.43 -13.29 -5.70
C LEU A 177 10.38 -14.72 -5.16
N ALA A 178 10.56 -14.87 -3.86
CA ALA A 178 10.58 -16.14 -3.18
C ALA A 178 9.43 -16.22 -2.16
N THR A 179 9.06 -17.45 -1.84
CA THR A 179 7.98 -17.76 -0.90
C THR A 179 8.48 -18.86 0.03
N SER A 180 8.29 -18.67 1.33
CA SER A 180 8.68 -19.62 2.36
C SER A 180 7.48 -19.91 3.26
N PRO A 181 7.05 -21.19 3.39
CA PRO A 181 6.00 -21.56 4.32
C PRO A 181 6.40 -21.23 5.76
N ILE A 182 5.43 -20.75 6.55
CA ILE A 182 5.58 -20.62 8.00
C ILE A 182 4.74 -21.70 8.65
N THR A 183 5.42 -22.65 9.30
CA THR A 183 4.77 -23.72 10.05
C THR A 183 4.73 -23.37 11.53
N ARG A 184 3.87 -24.07 12.27
CA ARG A 184 3.77 -23.92 13.73
C ARG A 184 3.86 -25.30 14.38
N ASP A 185 4.85 -25.49 15.24
CA ASP A 185 5.02 -26.69 16.06
C ASP A 185 4.77 -26.34 17.53
N SER A 186 3.89 -27.08 18.20
CA SER A 186 3.75 -27.08 19.67
C SER A 186 3.75 -25.69 20.33
N SER A 187 3.12 -24.70 19.66
CA SER A 187 2.99 -23.26 19.99
C SER A 187 3.93 -22.26 19.28
N GLN A 188 5.07 -22.69 18.73
CA GLN A 188 6.08 -21.81 18.13
C GLN A 188 6.07 -21.84 16.60
N TYR A 189 6.34 -20.69 15.97
CA TYR A 189 6.47 -20.54 14.53
C TYR A 189 7.88 -20.88 14.06
N MET A 190 7.95 -21.49 12.87
CA MET A 190 9.17 -21.85 12.16
C MET A 190 9.01 -21.44 10.70
N VAL A 191 10.09 -20.97 10.07
CA VAL A 191 10.08 -20.61 8.65
C VAL A 191 11.10 -21.44 7.90
N ASP A 192 10.67 -22.07 6.81
CA ASP A 192 11.57 -22.80 5.93
C ASP A 192 12.15 -21.85 4.87
N ILE A 193 13.22 -21.14 5.26
CA ILE A 193 13.86 -20.12 4.43
C ILE A 193 15.32 -20.47 4.11
N ALA A 194 15.57 -20.86 2.86
CA ALA A 194 16.91 -21.24 2.41
C ALA A 194 17.88 -20.04 2.40
N ASP A 195 17.39 -18.86 2.01
CA ASP A 195 18.20 -17.65 1.88
C ASP A 195 18.66 -17.07 3.24
N PHE A 196 18.03 -17.48 4.35
CA PHE A 196 18.42 -17.08 5.71
C PHE A 196 18.59 -18.31 6.64
N PRO A 197 19.73 -19.04 6.53
CA PRO A 197 19.96 -20.26 7.31
C PRO A 197 19.87 -20.08 8.82
N THR A 198 20.27 -18.92 9.34
CA THR A 198 20.19 -18.56 10.76
C THR A 198 18.75 -18.43 11.24
N VAL A 199 17.85 -17.87 10.43
CA VAL A 199 16.41 -17.74 10.75
C VAL A 199 15.73 -19.09 10.70
N ARG A 200 16.09 -19.94 9.73
CA ARG A 200 15.54 -21.30 9.56
C ARG A 200 15.70 -22.17 10.81
N GLN A 201 16.76 -21.95 11.58
CA GLN A 201 17.06 -22.71 12.82
C GLN A 201 16.32 -22.17 14.05
N GLN A 202 15.76 -20.96 13.98
CA GLN A 202 15.10 -20.31 15.13
C GLN A 202 13.66 -20.79 15.31
N ARG A 203 13.14 -20.55 16.52
CA ARG A 203 11.74 -20.77 16.91
C ARG A 203 11.19 -19.46 17.43
N PHE A 204 10.00 -19.09 16.97
CA PHE A 204 9.41 -17.79 17.27
C PHE A 204 8.11 -17.94 18.03
N ASN A 205 7.96 -17.26 19.17
CA ASN A 205 6.71 -17.32 19.94
C ASN A 205 5.56 -16.58 19.24
N THR A 206 5.88 -15.59 18.39
CA THR A 206 4.91 -14.79 17.63
C THR A 206 5.40 -14.54 16.20
N LEU A 207 4.47 -14.31 15.26
CA LEU A 207 4.83 -13.85 13.91
C LEU A 207 5.56 -12.50 13.94
N GLN A 208 5.21 -11.63 14.90
CA GLN A 208 5.92 -10.37 15.12
C GLN A 208 7.41 -10.60 15.40
N SER A 209 7.76 -11.54 16.29
CA SER A 209 9.17 -11.83 16.60
C SER A 209 9.95 -12.38 15.40
N LEU A 210 9.29 -13.08 14.47
CA LEU A 210 9.89 -13.48 13.19
C LEU A 210 10.17 -12.26 12.31
N CYS A 211 9.18 -11.37 12.13
CA CYS A 211 9.35 -10.14 11.36
C CYS A 211 10.46 -9.25 11.94
N ASP A 212 10.49 -9.08 13.26
CA ASP A 212 11.50 -8.27 13.95
C ASP A 212 12.91 -8.83 13.71
N THR A 213 13.08 -10.15 13.74
CA THR A 213 14.36 -10.80 13.42
C THR A 213 14.79 -10.53 11.97
N LEU A 214 13.87 -10.62 11.00
CA LEU A 214 14.19 -10.32 9.59
C LEU A 214 14.60 -8.84 9.41
N VAL A 215 13.92 -7.92 10.09
CA VAL A 215 14.24 -6.49 10.04
C VAL A 215 15.57 -6.20 10.72
N GLN A 216 15.80 -6.71 11.93
CA GLN A 216 16.93 -6.32 12.77
C GLN A 216 18.22 -7.06 12.41
N GLN A 217 18.14 -8.36 12.12
CA GLN A 217 19.33 -9.19 11.84
C GLN A 217 19.67 -9.23 10.36
N HIS A 218 18.67 -9.11 9.49
CA HIS A 218 18.83 -9.22 8.03
C HIS A 218 18.54 -7.91 7.27
N GLN A 219 18.29 -6.81 7.99
CA GLN A 219 18.06 -5.47 7.41
C GLN A 219 16.95 -5.46 6.35
N MET A 220 16.00 -6.36 6.48
CA MET A 220 14.89 -6.46 5.54
C MET A 220 13.85 -5.36 5.79
N ILE A 221 13.13 -4.99 4.73
CA ILE A 221 12.07 -3.98 4.77
C ILE A 221 10.73 -4.69 4.74
N HIS A 222 9.96 -4.54 5.82
CA HIS A 222 8.61 -5.09 5.92
C HIS A 222 7.60 -4.16 5.24
N VAL A 223 6.91 -4.67 4.22
CA VAL A 223 5.97 -3.91 3.37
C VAL A 223 4.62 -4.58 3.20
#